data_AF-A0A511XNU9-F1
#
_entry.id   AF-A0A511XNU9-F1
#
_cell.length_a   1.000
_cell.length_b   1.000
_cell.length_c   1.000
_cell.angle_alpha   90.00
_cell.angle_beta   90.00
_cell.angle_gamma   90.00
#
_symmetry.space_group_name_H-M   'P 1'
#
loop_
_entity.id
_entity.type
_entity.pdbx_description
1 polymer ?
#
loop_
_entity_poly.entity_id
_entity_poly.type
_entity_poly.pdbx_seq_one_letter_code
_entity_poly.pdbx_strand_id
1 'polypeptide(L)'
;MTSDDLKNGSSDLYNTAFYEDQATESLMSARTVLPELFRYHPAESVVDIGCGVGSWLRAAMENGATRGLGVDGDYVSPEQLLVGRDLFLPADLSAPGLGSVVAGRTAEARFDLAICLEVAEHLPFARSESFVEDLTGLSDVVLFSAAVPYQYGTGHINEQWPEFWALLFRRQGYLCFDFLRDRFWSSSDVKWWYAQNILVFVREDSEVFSRFSEETSDGPLARIHPSAWLASILYHWRPHRAAAAGLEEQDFDALTAAWASGRSDLPALKTVAHSSDDYETDPAAFPFTRTVLDSPETRISGTENTLTVAKETIGSLENALSEARRTTQESRAREESIKAECAEKTSENGLLSAANASLHVQVQRYIGELSVIGELRRELDQKTRECREISAANVELESGMKRRAREEMAVRDEFEKLSEGYNQIRKSTSWRVTFPLRVVRRLFGR
;
A
#
# COMPACT_ATOMS: atom_id res chain seq x y z
N MET A 1 -17.00 6.39 -0.24
CA MET A 1 -17.33 5.34 0.73
C MET A 1 -16.68 4.06 0.26
N THR A 2 -15.98 3.35 1.15
CA THR A 2 -15.25 2.10 0.85
C THR A 2 -16.13 0.89 1.17
N SER A 3 -15.79 -0.29 0.63
CA SER A 3 -16.55 -1.56 0.78
C SER A 3 -16.87 -1.97 2.22
N ASP A 4 -16.11 -1.48 3.21
CA ASP A 4 -16.36 -1.75 4.63
C ASP A 4 -17.57 -0.98 5.20
N ASP A 5 -18.01 0.10 4.55
CA ASP A 5 -19.20 0.86 4.97
C ASP A 5 -20.52 0.10 4.64
N LEU A 6 -20.46 -0.88 3.73
CA LEU A 6 -21.64 -1.64 3.28
C LEU A 6 -21.96 -2.85 4.18
N LYS A 7 -21.03 -3.29 5.06
CA LYS A 7 -21.22 -4.51 5.87
C LYS A 7 -21.70 -4.26 7.31
N ASN A 8 -21.78 -3.01 7.75
CA ASN A 8 -22.31 -2.63 9.08
C ASN A 8 -23.55 -1.70 9.01
N GLY A 9 -24.12 -1.47 7.82
CA GLY A 9 -25.08 -0.40 7.60
C GLY A 9 -26.54 -0.62 8.07
N SER A 10 -26.92 -1.78 8.63
CA SER A 10 -28.35 -2.02 8.91
C SER A 10 -28.88 -1.36 10.19
N SER A 11 -28.05 -1.08 11.21
CA SER A 11 -28.55 -0.60 12.52
C SER A 11 -28.36 0.90 12.78
N ASP A 12 -27.53 1.59 11.99
CA ASP A 12 -27.18 3.01 12.23
C ASP A 12 -27.84 3.99 11.23
N LEU A 13 -28.59 3.48 10.23
CA LEU A 13 -29.24 4.32 9.21
C LEU A 13 -30.51 5.04 9.69
N TYR A 14 -31.08 4.61 10.81
CA TYR A 14 -32.34 5.12 11.35
C TYR A 14 -32.15 5.67 12.78
N ASN A 15 -31.54 6.85 12.88
CA ASN A 15 -31.35 7.51 14.18
C ASN A 15 -32.63 8.24 14.65
N THR A 16 -32.71 8.58 15.94
CA THR A 16 -33.88 9.24 16.55
C THR A 16 -34.27 10.54 15.84
N ALA A 17 -33.30 11.33 15.38
CA ALA A 17 -33.55 12.60 14.69
C ALA A 17 -34.16 12.41 13.29
N PHE A 18 -33.74 11.37 12.56
CA PHE A 18 -34.33 11.00 11.27
C PHE A 18 -35.82 10.69 11.41
N TYR A 19 -36.19 9.89 12.43
CA TYR A 19 -37.59 9.60 12.70
C TYR A 19 -38.39 10.81 13.18
N GLU A 20 -37.83 11.69 14.01
CA GLU A 20 -38.55 12.88 14.50
C GLU A 20 -38.89 13.89 13.38
N ASP A 21 -37.93 14.20 12.50
CA ASP A 21 -38.13 15.10 11.37
C ASP A 21 -39.04 14.48 10.30
N GLN A 22 -38.78 13.22 9.92
CA GLN A 22 -39.59 12.50 8.92
C GLN A 22 -41.03 12.28 9.39
N ALA A 23 -41.22 11.98 10.68
CA ALA A 23 -42.55 11.75 11.25
C ALA A 23 -43.40 13.03 11.20
N THR A 24 -42.79 14.18 11.49
CA THR A 24 -43.44 15.49 11.43
C THR A 24 -43.86 15.85 10.01
N GLU A 25 -42.95 15.67 9.05
CA GLU A 25 -43.17 15.96 7.64
C GLU A 25 -44.21 15.04 6.99
N SER A 26 -44.17 13.75 7.34
CA SER A 26 -45.14 12.76 6.88
C SER A 26 -46.51 12.99 7.50
N LEU A 27 -46.59 13.34 8.79
CA LEU A 27 -47.86 13.64 9.45
C LEU A 27 -48.52 14.89 8.86
N MET A 28 -47.73 15.94 8.54
CA MET A 28 -48.25 17.13 7.86
C MET A 28 -48.80 16.80 6.47
N SER A 29 -48.05 16.02 5.68
CA SER A 29 -48.49 15.57 4.36
C SER A 29 -49.79 14.75 4.46
N ALA A 30 -49.83 13.81 5.41
CA ALA A 30 -51.00 12.95 5.63
C ALA A 30 -52.25 13.74 6.04
N ARG A 31 -52.10 14.73 6.92
CA ARG A 31 -53.19 15.65 7.33
C ARG A 31 -53.72 16.50 6.18
N THR A 32 -52.91 16.73 5.15
CA THR A 32 -53.33 17.47 3.96
C THR A 32 -53.98 16.55 2.92
N VAL A 33 -53.42 15.35 2.71
CA VAL A 33 -53.85 14.42 1.66
C VAL A 33 -55.12 13.65 2.04
N LEU A 34 -55.18 13.07 3.24
CA LEU A 34 -56.27 12.17 3.64
C LEU A 34 -57.66 12.82 3.64
N PRO A 35 -57.85 14.08 4.11
CA PRO A 35 -59.16 14.72 4.03
C PRO A 35 -59.69 14.79 2.60
N GLU A 36 -58.82 14.98 1.60
CA GLU A 36 -59.25 15.06 0.20
C GLU A 36 -59.62 13.70 -0.38
N LEU A 37 -58.89 12.64 -0.02
CA LEU A 37 -59.31 11.27 -0.34
C LEU A 37 -60.64 10.93 0.34
N PHE A 38 -60.83 11.32 1.60
CA PHE A 38 -62.01 10.96 2.40
C PHE A 38 -63.29 11.65 1.93
N ARG A 39 -63.20 12.68 1.07
CA ARG A 39 -64.39 13.25 0.38
C ARG A 39 -65.01 12.26 -0.60
N TYR A 40 -64.19 11.39 -1.18
CA TYR A 40 -64.64 10.34 -2.09
C TYR A 40 -64.87 9.04 -1.32
N HIS A 41 -64.03 8.75 -0.33
CA HIS A 41 -64.09 7.50 0.44
C HIS A 41 -63.81 7.71 1.93
N PRO A 42 -64.85 8.04 2.74
CA PRO A 42 -64.72 8.08 4.19
C PRO A 42 -64.44 6.67 4.73
N ALA A 43 -63.19 6.39 5.08
CA ALA A 43 -62.76 5.09 5.57
C ALA A 43 -62.93 4.98 7.10
N GLU A 44 -63.71 4.03 7.59
CA GLU A 44 -63.86 3.77 9.02
C GLU A 44 -62.72 2.88 9.56
N SER A 45 -62.19 2.02 8.69
CA SER A 45 -61.09 1.11 8.97
C SER A 45 -59.90 1.32 8.02
N VAL A 46 -58.71 1.50 8.59
CA VAL A 46 -57.47 1.76 7.83
C VAL A 46 -56.35 0.80 8.23
N VAL A 47 -55.67 0.25 7.22
CA VAL A 47 -54.39 -0.45 7.41
C VAL A 47 -53.28 0.33 6.72
N ASP A 48 -52.18 0.58 7.43
CA ASP A 48 -51.04 1.37 6.99
C ASP A 48 -49.82 0.44 6.91
N ILE A 49 -49.41 0.07 5.70
CA ILE A 49 -48.35 -0.89 5.43
C ILE A 49 -47.06 -0.14 5.14
N GLY A 50 -46.03 -0.40 5.94
CA GLY A 50 -44.84 0.44 6.04
C GLY A 50 -45.15 1.74 6.79
N CYS A 51 -45.87 1.63 7.91
CA CYS A 51 -46.39 2.81 8.62
C CYS A 51 -45.31 3.68 9.30
N GLY A 52 -44.08 3.19 9.39
CA GLY A 52 -43.01 3.73 10.22
C GLY A 52 -43.52 3.94 11.65
N VAL A 53 -43.41 5.17 12.14
CA VAL A 53 -43.93 5.56 13.47
C VAL A 53 -45.46 5.78 13.51
N GLY A 54 -46.18 5.53 12.42
CA GLY A 54 -47.64 5.62 12.34
C GLY A 54 -48.19 6.99 11.99
N SER A 55 -47.45 7.83 11.25
CA SER A 55 -47.87 9.19 10.89
C SER A 55 -49.15 9.21 10.03
N TRP A 56 -49.24 8.35 9.01
CA TRP A 56 -50.40 8.28 8.13
C TRP A 56 -51.61 7.67 8.83
N LEU A 57 -51.41 6.57 9.57
CA LEU A 57 -52.44 6.00 10.43
C LEU A 57 -52.99 7.02 11.44
N ARG A 58 -52.12 7.80 12.09
CA ARG A 58 -52.54 8.85 13.03
C ARG A 58 -53.43 9.88 12.36
N ALA A 59 -53.05 10.38 11.19
CA ALA A 59 -53.85 11.33 10.43
C ALA A 59 -55.19 10.73 9.99
N ALA A 60 -55.25 9.44 9.65
CA ALA A 60 -56.50 8.76 9.33
C ALA A 60 -57.47 8.71 10.53
N MET A 61 -56.96 8.40 11.73
CA MET A 61 -57.74 8.44 12.98
C MET A 61 -58.27 9.84 13.28
N GLU A 62 -57.46 10.88 13.03
CA GLU A 62 -57.86 12.29 13.18
C GLU A 62 -58.97 12.69 12.19
N ASN A 63 -59.09 11.98 11.07
CA ASN A 63 -60.12 12.18 10.05
C ASN A 63 -61.31 11.21 10.17
N GLY A 64 -61.47 10.56 11.33
CA GLY A 64 -62.68 9.81 11.67
C GLY A 64 -62.59 8.30 11.52
N ALA A 65 -61.44 7.74 11.12
CA ALA A 65 -61.23 6.30 11.20
C ALA A 65 -61.31 5.84 12.66
N THR A 66 -62.05 4.77 12.91
CA THR A 66 -62.28 4.22 14.26
C THR A 66 -61.52 2.91 14.50
N ARG A 67 -61.11 2.24 13.42
CA ARG A 67 -60.30 1.01 13.44
C ARG A 67 -59.02 1.21 12.63
N GLY A 68 -57.88 0.88 13.22
CA GLY A 68 -56.57 1.12 12.62
C GLY A 68 -55.59 -0.02 12.86
N LEU A 69 -54.72 -0.30 11.89
CA LEU A 69 -53.56 -1.15 12.08
C LEU A 69 -52.38 -0.64 11.26
N GLY A 70 -51.28 -0.31 11.91
CA GLY A 70 -49.99 -0.01 11.28
C GLY A 70 -49.12 -1.26 11.30
N VAL A 71 -48.48 -1.56 10.17
CA VAL A 71 -47.57 -2.69 10.03
C VAL A 71 -46.24 -2.19 9.51
N ASP A 72 -45.16 -2.46 10.23
CA ASP A 72 -43.79 -2.12 9.83
C ASP A 72 -42.80 -3.08 10.52
N GLY A 73 -41.49 -2.96 10.28
CA GLY A 73 -40.47 -3.81 10.89
C GLY A 73 -40.33 -3.65 12.41
N ASP A 74 -39.66 -4.61 13.04
CA ASP A 74 -39.36 -4.60 14.48
C ASP A 74 -38.28 -3.58 14.88
N TYR A 75 -37.63 -2.94 13.89
CA TYR A 75 -36.71 -1.82 14.09
C TYR A 75 -37.41 -0.51 14.50
N VAL A 76 -38.74 -0.41 14.36
CA VAL A 76 -39.49 0.78 14.81
C VAL A 76 -39.59 0.75 16.34
N SER A 77 -39.03 1.78 17.00
CA SER A 77 -39.10 1.90 18.46
C SER A 77 -40.54 2.17 18.91
N PRO A 78 -41.10 1.36 19.84
CA PRO A 78 -42.44 1.57 20.39
C PRO A 78 -42.62 2.95 21.05
N GLU A 79 -41.55 3.55 21.54
CA GLU A 79 -41.55 4.86 22.21
C GLU A 79 -41.72 6.03 21.23
N GLN A 80 -41.45 5.80 19.93
CA GLN A 80 -41.58 6.82 18.87
C GLN A 80 -42.95 6.79 18.18
N LEU A 81 -43.78 5.79 18.46
CA LEU A 81 -45.09 5.63 17.82
C LEU A 81 -46.00 6.82 18.11
N LEU A 82 -46.60 7.36 17.05
CA LEU A 82 -47.60 8.44 17.09
C LEU A 82 -49.03 7.91 17.34
N VAL A 83 -49.18 6.59 17.38
CA VAL A 83 -50.43 5.86 17.63
C VAL A 83 -50.26 4.93 18.83
N GLY A 84 -51.37 4.41 19.35
CA GLY A 84 -51.32 3.41 20.42
C GLY A 84 -50.52 2.19 19.98
N ARG A 85 -49.70 1.63 20.88
CA ARG A 85 -48.90 0.42 20.62
C ARG A 85 -49.75 -0.79 20.22
N ASP A 86 -51.00 -0.82 20.66
CA ASP A 86 -52.01 -1.81 20.29
C ASP A 86 -52.45 -1.71 18.82
N LEU A 87 -52.21 -0.58 18.17
CA LEU A 87 -52.47 -0.35 16.75
C LEU A 87 -51.24 -0.64 15.88
N PHE A 88 -50.11 -1.08 16.46
CA PHE A 88 -48.90 -1.43 15.71
C PHE A 88 -48.64 -2.93 15.72
N LEU A 89 -48.20 -3.47 14.57
CA LEU A 89 -47.83 -4.86 14.37
C LEU A 89 -46.45 -4.93 13.71
N PRO A 90 -45.40 -5.38 14.42
CA PRO A 90 -44.10 -5.62 13.81
C PRO A 90 -44.17 -6.83 12.84
N ALA A 91 -43.74 -6.64 11.60
CA ALA A 91 -43.65 -7.68 10.58
C ALA A 91 -42.59 -7.36 9.52
N ASP A 92 -41.94 -8.40 9.00
CA ASP A 92 -41.03 -8.29 7.85
C ASP A 92 -41.85 -8.18 6.55
N LEU A 93 -41.89 -6.98 5.95
CA LEU A 93 -42.63 -6.70 4.72
C LEU A 93 -41.98 -7.35 3.48
N SER A 94 -40.71 -7.74 3.56
CA SER A 94 -40.02 -8.46 2.48
C SER A 94 -40.53 -9.90 2.34
N ALA A 95 -41.13 -10.46 3.41
CA ALA A 95 -41.78 -11.75 3.38
C ALA A 95 -43.19 -11.67 2.77
N PRO A 96 -43.61 -12.68 1.98
CA PRO A 96 -44.98 -12.76 1.45
C PRO A 96 -45.99 -13.16 2.53
N GLY A 97 -47.28 -12.92 2.29
CA GLY A 97 -48.36 -13.42 3.13
C GLY A 97 -48.81 -12.43 4.21
N LEU A 98 -48.71 -11.13 3.92
CA LEU A 98 -49.11 -10.04 4.82
C LEU A 98 -50.58 -10.17 5.24
N GLY A 99 -51.46 -10.64 4.35
CA GLY A 99 -52.87 -10.89 4.69
C GLY A 99 -53.03 -11.86 5.87
N SER A 100 -52.22 -12.91 5.96
CA SER A 100 -52.24 -13.85 7.10
C SER A 100 -51.71 -13.22 8.38
N VAL A 101 -50.68 -12.38 8.27
CA VAL A 101 -50.09 -11.64 9.40
C VAL A 101 -51.13 -10.69 10.00
N VAL A 102 -51.81 -9.93 9.15
CA VAL A 102 -52.87 -8.99 9.54
C VAL A 102 -54.08 -9.73 10.12
N ALA A 103 -54.55 -10.80 9.48
CA ALA A 103 -55.66 -11.61 9.97
C ALA A 103 -55.38 -12.26 11.35
N GLY A 104 -54.12 -12.49 11.70
CA GLY A 104 -53.73 -12.95 13.04
C GLY A 104 -53.91 -11.90 14.15
N ARG A 105 -54.07 -10.62 13.79
CA ARG A 105 -54.18 -9.49 14.74
C ARG A 105 -55.59 -8.91 14.83
N THR A 106 -56.36 -8.93 13.76
CA THR A 106 -57.72 -8.36 13.70
C THR A 106 -58.75 -9.43 13.29
N ALA A 107 -59.95 -9.34 13.87
CA ALA A 107 -61.06 -10.22 13.51
C ALA A 107 -61.57 -9.99 12.07
N GLU A 108 -61.39 -8.78 11.55
CA GLU A 108 -61.69 -8.40 10.18
C GLU A 108 -60.39 -8.26 9.40
N ALA A 109 -60.17 -9.15 8.44
CA ALA A 109 -58.95 -9.19 7.63
C ALA A 109 -58.90 -8.09 6.54
N ARG A 110 -60.05 -7.49 6.22
CA ARG A 110 -60.15 -6.39 5.25
C ARG A 110 -60.44 -5.05 5.92
N PHE A 111 -59.99 -3.99 5.26
CA PHE A 111 -60.10 -2.61 5.69
C PHE A 111 -60.74 -1.79 4.57
N ASP A 112 -61.38 -0.68 4.93
CA ASP A 112 -61.95 0.24 3.94
C ASP A 112 -60.85 0.91 3.11
N LEU A 113 -59.67 1.15 3.70
CA LEU A 113 -58.52 1.71 3.01
C LEU A 113 -57.23 1.00 3.42
N ALA A 114 -56.43 0.62 2.43
CA ALA A 114 -55.02 0.30 2.61
C ALA A 114 -54.14 1.49 2.19
N ILE A 115 -53.18 1.88 3.03
CA ILE A 115 -52.18 2.90 2.74
C ILE A 115 -50.82 2.19 2.63
N CYS A 116 -50.05 2.54 1.59
CA CYS A 116 -48.68 2.07 1.43
C CYS A 116 -47.88 3.11 0.65
N LEU A 117 -47.07 3.92 1.34
CA LEU A 117 -46.47 5.12 0.78
C LEU A 117 -44.96 5.14 1.03
N GLU A 118 -44.17 5.16 -0.04
CA GLU A 118 -42.69 5.10 -0.03
C GLU A 118 -42.17 3.85 0.72
N VAL A 119 -42.62 2.67 0.27
CA VAL A 119 -42.31 1.37 0.89
C VAL A 119 -41.82 0.36 -0.14
N ALA A 120 -42.52 0.24 -1.27
CA ALA A 120 -42.29 -0.84 -2.24
C ALA A 120 -40.88 -0.80 -2.88
N GLU A 121 -40.26 0.38 -2.93
CA GLU A 121 -38.89 0.62 -3.40
C GLU A 121 -37.81 0.06 -2.47
N HIS A 122 -38.15 -0.24 -1.22
CA HIS A 122 -37.25 -0.87 -0.25
C HIS A 122 -37.34 -2.40 -0.29
N LEU A 123 -38.32 -2.95 -0.99
CA LEU A 123 -38.54 -4.40 -1.07
C LEU A 123 -37.81 -4.99 -2.28
N PRO A 124 -37.33 -6.25 -2.21
CA PRO A 124 -36.71 -6.91 -3.36
C PRO A 124 -37.62 -6.89 -4.59
N PHE A 125 -37.07 -6.76 -5.80
CA PHE A 125 -37.88 -6.74 -7.03
C PHE A 125 -38.85 -7.94 -7.13
N ALA A 126 -38.39 -9.13 -6.76
CA ALA A 126 -39.19 -10.36 -6.77
C ALA A 126 -40.42 -10.32 -5.84
N ARG A 127 -40.44 -9.40 -4.87
CA ARG A 127 -41.56 -9.17 -3.94
C ARG A 127 -42.67 -8.31 -4.56
N SER A 128 -42.39 -7.58 -5.64
CA SER A 128 -43.32 -6.58 -6.22
C SER A 128 -44.72 -7.13 -6.51
N GLU A 129 -44.80 -8.27 -7.19
CA GLU A 129 -46.07 -8.90 -7.57
C GLU A 129 -46.87 -9.37 -6.36
N SER A 130 -46.24 -10.18 -5.50
CA SER A 130 -46.92 -10.68 -4.30
C SER A 130 -47.25 -9.56 -3.31
N PHE A 131 -46.55 -8.42 -3.36
CA PHE A 131 -46.82 -7.28 -2.48
C PHE A 131 -48.08 -6.55 -2.91
N VAL A 132 -48.26 -6.33 -4.21
CA VAL A 132 -49.52 -5.80 -4.73
C VAL A 132 -50.69 -6.76 -4.47
N GLU A 133 -50.48 -8.08 -4.58
CA GLU A 133 -51.47 -9.09 -4.16
C GLU A 133 -51.87 -8.96 -2.69
N ASP A 134 -50.88 -8.80 -1.80
CA ASP A 134 -51.13 -8.58 -0.39
C ASP A 134 -51.95 -7.30 -0.14
N LEU A 135 -51.56 -6.16 -0.74
CA LEU A 135 -52.27 -4.88 -0.58
C LEU A 135 -53.72 -4.94 -1.08
N THR A 136 -53.93 -5.55 -2.26
CA THR A 136 -55.28 -5.71 -2.84
C THR A 136 -56.14 -6.72 -2.08
N GLY A 137 -55.53 -7.70 -1.41
CA GLY A 137 -56.21 -8.58 -0.47
C GLY A 137 -56.75 -7.82 0.76
N LEU A 138 -56.03 -6.79 1.21
CA LEU A 138 -56.38 -6.02 2.41
C LEU A 138 -57.50 -5.00 2.20
N SER A 139 -57.66 -4.41 1.01
CA SER A 139 -58.70 -3.39 0.78
C SER A 139 -59.09 -3.23 -0.68
N ASP A 140 -60.33 -2.78 -0.94
CA ASP A 140 -60.80 -2.41 -2.28
C ASP A 140 -60.34 -1.02 -2.72
N VAL A 141 -59.82 -0.21 -1.79
CA VAL A 141 -59.20 1.10 -2.07
C VAL A 141 -57.78 1.09 -1.50
N VAL A 142 -56.80 1.39 -2.34
CA VAL A 142 -55.39 1.45 -1.96
C VAL A 142 -54.83 2.83 -2.29
N LEU A 143 -54.34 3.54 -1.28
CA LEU A 143 -53.53 4.75 -1.44
C LEU A 143 -52.06 4.32 -1.50
N PHE A 144 -51.44 4.44 -2.67
CA PHE A 144 -50.14 3.86 -2.96
C PHE A 144 -49.13 4.90 -3.44
N SER A 145 -47.88 4.76 -3.02
CA SER A 145 -46.74 5.44 -3.63
C SER A 145 -45.49 4.59 -3.53
N ALA A 146 -44.61 4.76 -4.50
CA ALA A 146 -43.29 4.15 -4.52
C ALA A 146 -42.35 5.03 -5.34
N ALA A 147 -41.07 5.03 -4.97
CA ALA A 147 -40.06 5.82 -5.64
C ALA A 147 -39.90 5.47 -7.12
N VAL A 148 -39.89 6.49 -7.98
CA VAL A 148 -39.57 6.33 -9.41
C VAL A 148 -38.06 6.12 -9.61
N PRO A 149 -37.60 5.55 -10.74
CA PRO A 149 -36.17 5.41 -11.01
C PRO A 149 -35.42 6.73 -10.86
N TYR A 150 -34.28 6.68 -10.19
CA TYR A 150 -33.40 7.82 -9.89
C TYR A 150 -33.96 8.83 -8.89
N GLN A 151 -35.06 8.51 -8.21
CA GLN A 151 -35.66 9.37 -7.20
C GLN A 151 -34.73 9.65 -6.01
N TYR A 152 -33.72 8.80 -5.77
CA TYR A 152 -32.86 8.82 -4.59
C TYR A 152 -33.62 8.56 -3.29
N GLY A 153 -32.90 8.13 -2.27
CA GLY A 153 -33.41 7.85 -0.94
C GLY A 153 -32.60 6.76 -0.26
N THR A 154 -32.71 6.70 1.06
CA THR A 154 -31.92 5.77 1.87
C THR A 154 -32.50 4.36 1.74
N GLY A 155 -31.69 3.39 1.33
CA GLY A 155 -32.11 1.98 1.31
C GLY A 155 -33.06 1.61 0.17
N HIS A 156 -33.12 2.40 -0.91
CA HIS A 156 -33.85 2.03 -2.12
C HIS A 156 -33.12 0.90 -2.84
N ILE A 157 -33.87 -0.12 -3.27
CA ILE A 157 -33.38 -1.26 -4.04
C ILE A 157 -34.32 -1.66 -5.20
N ASN A 158 -35.49 -1.03 -5.31
CA ASN A 158 -36.53 -1.38 -6.27
C ASN A 158 -37.33 -0.15 -6.74
N GLU A 159 -36.64 0.92 -7.10
CA GLU A 159 -37.27 2.09 -7.72
C GLU A 159 -37.87 1.68 -9.08
N GLN A 160 -39.18 1.82 -9.28
CA GLN A 160 -39.87 1.43 -10.53
C GLN A 160 -40.84 2.51 -10.99
N TRP A 161 -41.07 2.60 -12.30
CA TRP A 161 -42.01 3.57 -12.86
C TRP A 161 -43.45 3.33 -12.38
N PRO A 162 -44.28 4.37 -12.23
CA PRO A 162 -45.67 4.20 -11.79
C PRO A 162 -46.49 3.23 -12.66
N GLU A 163 -46.21 3.18 -13.97
CA GLU A 163 -46.83 2.24 -14.91
C GLU A 163 -46.55 0.78 -14.55
N PHE A 164 -45.37 0.45 -14.00
CA PHE A 164 -45.05 -0.89 -13.53
C PHE A 164 -45.99 -1.31 -12.39
N TRP A 165 -46.14 -0.45 -11.38
CA TRP A 165 -47.04 -0.70 -10.26
C TRP A 165 -48.51 -0.73 -10.72
N ALA A 166 -48.90 0.18 -11.59
CA ALA A 166 -50.27 0.26 -12.09
C ALA A 166 -50.67 -0.97 -12.93
N LEU A 167 -49.75 -1.55 -13.71
CA LEU A 167 -49.97 -2.83 -14.41
C LEU A 167 -50.19 -3.98 -13.42
N LEU A 168 -49.42 -4.03 -12.33
CA LEU A 168 -49.61 -5.02 -11.27
C LEU A 168 -50.99 -4.89 -10.61
N PHE A 169 -51.42 -3.67 -10.27
CA PHE A 169 -52.76 -3.40 -9.73
C PHE A 169 -53.86 -3.76 -10.73
N ARG A 170 -53.70 -3.41 -12.01
CA ARG A 170 -54.66 -3.73 -13.07
C ARG A 170 -54.84 -5.24 -13.23
N ARG A 171 -53.77 -6.02 -13.10
CA ARG A 171 -53.85 -7.49 -13.11
C ARG A 171 -54.68 -8.06 -11.94
N GLN A 172 -54.77 -7.34 -10.82
CA GLN A 172 -55.61 -7.69 -9.68
C GLN A 172 -57.05 -7.11 -9.78
N GLY A 173 -57.41 -6.49 -10.91
CA GLY A 173 -58.74 -5.89 -11.14
C GLY A 173 -58.91 -4.49 -10.55
N TYR A 174 -57.83 -3.73 -10.38
CA TYR A 174 -57.86 -2.35 -9.86
C TYR A 174 -57.58 -1.34 -10.97
N LEU A 175 -58.29 -0.21 -10.95
CA LEU A 175 -58.01 0.93 -11.83
C LEU A 175 -57.31 2.05 -11.06
N CYS A 176 -56.49 2.83 -11.76
CA CYS A 176 -55.72 3.93 -11.21
C CYS A 176 -56.48 5.26 -11.32
N PHE A 177 -56.46 6.03 -10.24
CA PHE A 177 -57.08 7.34 -10.06
C PHE A 177 -55.99 8.34 -9.62
N ASP A 178 -55.72 9.34 -10.45
CA ASP A 178 -54.60 10.27 -10.37
C ASP A 178 -55.08 11.73 -10.20
N PHE A 179 -55.98 11.96 -9.25
CA PHE A 179 -56.53 13.28 -8.96
C PHE A 179 -55.77 14.01 -7.82
N LEU A 180 -55.09 13.25 -6.95
CA LEU A 180 -54.38 13.83 -5.80
C LEU A 180 -53.09 14.57 -6.22
N ARG A 181 -52.36 14.07 -7.22
CA ARG A 181 -51.10 14.69 -7.65
C ARG A 181 -51.32 16.06 -8.25
N ASP A 182 -52.35 16.23 -9.09
CA ASP A 182 -52.71 17.54 -9.65
C ASP A 182 -53.04 18.57 -8.56
N ARG A 183 -53.65 18.11 -7.47
CA ARG A 183 -54.04 18.98 -6.36
C ARG A 183 -52.87 19.41 -5.49
N PHE A 184 -51.92 18.52 -5.26
CA PHE A 184 -50.83 18.73 -4.30
C PHE A 184 -49.49 19.04 -4.94
N TRP A 185 -49.38 19.03 -6.27
CA TRP A 185 -48.12 19.21 -7.00
C TRP A 185 -47.30 20.43 -6.56
N SER A 186 -47.96 21.52 -6.17
CA SER A 186 -47.30 22.76 -5.73
C SER A 186 -47.59 23.12 -4.27
N SER A 187 -48.17 22.20 -3.49
CA SER A 187 -48.45 22.42 -2.08
C SER A 187 -47.16 22.30 -1.27
N SER A 188 -46.84 23.31 -0.45
CA SER A 188 -45.74 23.23 0.52
C SER A 188 -46.03 22.30 1.69
N ASP A 189 -47.31 21.98 1.92
CA ASP A 189 -47.76 21.18 3.06
C ASP A 189 -47.70 19.68 2.76
N VAL A 190 -47.38 19.30 1.52
CA VAL A 190 -47.17 17.92 1.08
C VAL A 190 -45.74 17.79 0.56
N LYS A 191 -45.00 16.83 1.09
CA LYS A 191 -43.62 16.60 0.63
C LYS A 191 -43.62 16.18 -0.83
N TRP A 192 -42.61 16.66 -1.56
CA TRP A 192 -42.59 16.54 -3.02
C TRP A 192 -42.61 15.09 -3.49
N TRP A 193 -42.02 14.15 -2.73
CA TRP A 193 -42.05 12.72 -3.08
C TRP A 193 -43.48 12.16 -3.01
N TYR A 194 -44.25 12.51 -1.97
CA TYR A 194 -45.68 12.18 -1.89
C TYR A 194 -46.48 12.85 -3.01
N ALA A 195 -46.27 14.15 -3.26
CA ALA A 195 -46.96 14.87 -4.33
C ALA A 195 -46.66 14.28 -5.74
N GLN A 196 -45.47 13.69 -5.90
CA GLN A 196 -45.05 13.05 -7.14
C GLN A 196 -45.61 11.63 -7.32
N ASN A 197 -45.63 10.84 -6.25
CA ASN A 197 -45.77 9.39 -6.36
C ASN A 197 -47.14 8.87 -5.92
N ILE A 198 -47.93 9.65 -5.17
CA ILE A 198 -49.23 9.19 -4.66
C ILE A 198 -50.20 8.92 -5.81
N LEU A 199 -50.78 7.71 -5.79
CA LEU A 199 -51.84 7.26 -6.68
C LEU A 199 -52.90 6.53 -5.86
N VAL A 200 -54.14 6.55 -6.34
CA VAL A 200 -55.25 5.81 -5.73
C VAL A 200 -55.64 4.66 -6.65
N PHE A 201 -55.69 3.45 -6.13
CA PHE A 201 -56.13 2.27 -6.85
C PHE A 201 -57.45 1.77 -6.27
N VAL A 202 -58.44 1.55 -7.12
CA VAL A 202 -59.78 1.10 -6.69
C VAL A 202 -60.19 -0.13 -7.48
N ARG A 203 -60.69 -1.15 -6.78
CA ARG A 203 -61.19 -2.38 -7.38
C ARG A 203 -62.41 -2.10 -8.27
N GLU A 204 -62.34 -2.50 -9.53
CA GLU A 204 -63.33 -2.16 -10.57
C GLU A 204 -64.75 -2.66 -10.25
N ASP A 205 -64.88 -3.85 -9.64
CA ASP A 205 -66.16 -4.48 -9.31
C ASP A 205 -66.67 -4.16 -7.90
N SER A 206 -66.00 -3.26 -7.17
CA SER A 206 -66.40 -2.86 -5.82
C SER A 206 -67.50 -1.80 -5.82
N GLU A 207 -68.33 -1.77 -4.76
CA GLU A 207 -69.39 -0.77 -4.61
C GLU A 207 -68.84 0.67 -4.55
N VAL A 208 -67.62 0.83 -4.00
CA VAL A 208 -66.96 2.13 -3.84
C VAL A 208 -66.42 2.69 -5.15
N PHE A 209 -66.25 1.87 -6.20
CA PHE A 209 -65.74 2.29 -7.50
C PHE A 209 -66.51 3.48 -8.09
N SER A 210 -67.85 3.45 -7.98
CA SER A 210 -68.73 4.51 -8.48
C SER A 210 -68.40 5.90 -7.91
N ARG A 211 -67.83 5.97 -6.71
CA ARG A 211 -67.44 7.22 -6.05
C ARG A 211 -66.25 7.90 -6.72
N PHE A 212 -65.44 7.15 -7.46
CA PHE A 212 -64.26 7.65 -8.16
C PHE A 212 -64.46 7.79 -9.67
N SER A 213 -65.55 7.25 -10.23
CA SER A 213 -65.76 7.08 -11.67
C SER A 213 -65.73 8.36 -12.53
N GLU A 214 -65.89 9.54 -11.93
CA GLU A 214 -65.75 10.83 -12.64
C GLU A 214 -64.29 11.27 -12.81
N GLU A 215 -63.38 10.71 -12.03
CA GLU A 215 -61.94 10.96 -12.10
C GLU A 215 -61.30 9.90 -13.03
N THR A 216 -60.85 10.28 -14.23
CA THR A 216 -60.21 9.33 -15.17
C THR A 216 -58.69 9.49 -15.17
N SER A 217 -57.94 8.37 -15.24
CA SER A 217 -56.46 8.40 -15.33
C SER A 217 -55.91 7.64 -16.53
N ASP A 218 -56.47 7.90 -17.71
CA ASP A 218 -55.95 7.34 -18.98
C ASP A 218 -54.70 8.08 -19.50
N GLY A 219 -54.15 9.00 -18.69
CA GLY A 219 -52.94 9.75 -18.98
C GLY A 219 -51.65 8.98 -18.64
N PRO A 220 -50.49 9.54 -19.04
CA PRO A 220 -49.19 9.04 -18.59
C PRO A 220 -49.05 9.21 -17.08
N LEU A 221 -48.60 8.16 -16.38
CA LEU A 221 -48.49 8.18 -14.92
C LEU A 221 -47.10 8.66 -14.47
N ALA A 222 -46.06 8.44 -15.25
CA ALA A 222 -44.73 8.95 -14.96
C ALA A 222 -44.70 10.48 -14.97
N ARG A 223 -44.45 11.07 -13.79
CA ARG A 223 -44.29 12.52 -13.59
C ARG A 223 -43.08 12.76 -12.69
N ILE A 224 -42.25 13.73 -13.05
CA ILE A 224 -41.07 14.12 -12.25
C ILE A 224 -41.28 15.50 -11.67
N HIS A 225 -41.27 15.61 -10.35
CA HIS A 225 -41.40 16.86 -9.64
C HIS A 225 -40.13 17.72 -9.83
N PRO A 226 -40.23 19.05 -9.97
CA PRO A 226 -39.07 19.92 -10.14
C PRO A 226 -37.99 19.76 -9.06
N SER A 227 -38.40 19.57 -7.80
CA SER A 227 -37.46 19.28 -6.70
C SER A 227 -36.68 17.99 -6.90
N ALA A 228 -37.33 16.91 -7.38
CA ALA A 228 -36.68 15.64 -7.67
C ALA A 228 -35.65 15.81 -8.80
N TRP A 229 -36.06 16.48 -9.88
CA TRP A 229 -35.20 16.75 -11.04
C TRP A 229 -33.99 17.61 -10.67
N LEU A 230 -34.21 18.72 -9.96
CA LEU A 230 -33.14 19.61 -9.50
C LEU A 230 -32.18 18.88 -8.55
N ALA A 231 -32.69 18.10 -7.59
CA ALA A 231 -31.85 17.34 -6.68
C ALA A 231 -31.01 16.28 -7.42
N SER A 232 -31.62 15.58 -8.38
CA SER A 232 -30.93 14.59 -9.23
C SER A 232 -29.75 15.21 -9.99
N ILE A 233 -29.92 16.40 -10.55
CA ILE A 233 -28.87 17.07 -11.34
C ILE A 233 -27.84 17.78 -10.48
N LEU A 234 -28.26 18.43 -9.39
CA LEU A 234 -27.41 19.31 -8.59
C LEU A 234 -26.66 18.58 -7.46
N TYR A 235 -27.23 17.52 -6.90
CA TYR A 235 -26.72 16.90 -5.68
C TYR A 235 -26.44 15.40 -5.82
N HIS A 236 -27.03 14.72 -6.79
CA HIS A 236 -27.07 13.25 -6.81
C HIS A 236 -26.58 12.66 -8.14
N TRP A 237 -25.29 12.85 -8.44
CA TRP A 237 -24.70 12.28 -9.64
C TRP A 237 -24.63 10.75 -9.57
N ARG A 238 -24.97 10.11 -10.69
CA ARG A 238 -25.00 8.64 -10.84
C ARG A 238 -23.80 8.17 -11.67
N PRO A 239 -22.82 7.45 -11.08
CA PRO A 239 -21.62 7.00 -11.78
C PRO A 239 -21.90 6.04 -12.93
N HIS A 240 -22.92 5.19 -12.80
CA HIS A 240 -23.16 4.07 -13.71
C HIS A 240 -24.31 4.30 -14.69
N ARG A 241 -24.87 5.53 -14.74
CA ARG A 241 -26.03 5.87 -15.59
C ARG A 241 -25.84 5.53 -17.08
N ALA A 242 -24.61 5.61 -17.59
CA ALA A 242 -24.31 5.33 -18.99
C ALA A 242 -24.45 3.83 -19.33
N ALA A 243 -24.20 2.94 -18.37
CA ALA A 243 -24.35 1.50 -18.57
C ALA A 243 -25.82 1.07 -18.66
N ALA A 244 -26.71 1.81 -17.98
CA ALA A 244 -28.14 1.51 -17.95
C ALA A 244 -28.97 2.27 -19.00
N ALA A 245 -28.47 3.40 -19.54
CA ALA A 245 -29.27 4.33 -20.35
C ALA A 245 -30.14 3.66 -21.43
N GLY A 246 -29.54 2.80 -22.26
CA GLY A 246 -30.29 2.12 -23.32
C GLY A 246 -31.30 1.10 -22.79
N LEU A 247 -31.02 0.42 -21.68
CA LEU A 247 -31.95 -0.55 -21.07
C LEU A 247 -33.13 0.18 -20.41
N GLU A 248 -32.87 1.31 -19.77
CA GLU A 248 -33.85 2.12 -19.06
C GLU A 248 -34.85 2.77 -20.01
N GLU A 249 -34.37 3.33 -21.14
CA GLU A 249 -35.25 3.86 -22.20
C GLU A 249 -36.15 2.75 -22.77
N GLN A 250 -35.60 1.57 -23.04
CA GLN A 250 -36.36 0.44 -23.56
C GLN A 250 -37.42 -0.08 -22.58
N ASP A 251 -37.08 -0.15 -21.30
CA ASP A 251 -38.01 -0.57 -20.25
C ASP A 251 -39.14 0.45 -20.05
N PHE A 252 -38.80 1.74 -20.06
CA PHE A 252 -39.79 2.82 -19.98
C PHE A 252 -40.76 2.81 -21.17
N ASP A 253 -40.24 2.68 -22.40
CA ASP A 253 -41.06 2.58 -23.62
C ASP A 253 -41.98 1.35 -23.57
N ALA A 254 -41.46 0.21 -23.11
CA ALA A 254 -42.25 -1.02 -23.00
C ALA A 254 -43.38 -0.89 -21.95
N LEU A 255 -43.08 -0.29 -20.79
CA LEU A 255 -44.06 -0.07 -19.71
C LEU A 255 -45.16 0.90 -20.14
N THR A 256 -44.79 2.04 -20.72
CA THR A 256 -45.75 3.05 -21.17
C THR A 256 -46.62 2.54 -22.32
N ALA A 257 -46.05 1.80 -23.28
CA ALA A 257 -46.83 1.15 -24.34
C ALA A 257 -47.79 0.09 -23.78
N ALA A 258 -47.37 -0.70 -22.81
CA ALA A 258 -48.24 -1.67 -22.13
C ALA A 258 -49.38 -0.98 -21.37
N TRP A 259 -49.09 0.08 -20.62
CA TRP A 259 -50.08 0.87 -19.90
C TRP A 259 -51.12 1.48 -20.85
N ALA A 260 -50.65 2.20 -21.88
CA ALA A 260 -51.48 2.92 -22.85
C ALA A 260 -52.36 1.99 -23.71
N SER A 261 -51.94 0.74 -23.91
CA SER A 261 -52.74 -0.25 -24.65
C SER A 261 -53.82 -0.95 -23.80
N GLY A 262 -53.94 -0.60 -22.52
CA GLY A 262 -54.91 -1.22 -21.61
C GLY A 262 -54.53 -2.63 -21.16
N ARG A 263 -53.32 -3.10 -21.47
CA ARG A 263 -52.82 -4.41 -21.05
C ARG A 263 -52.64 -4.48 -19.53
N SER A 264 -52.67 -5.69 -18.98
CA SER A 264 -52.38 -5.97 -17.57
C SER A 264 -51.14 -6.84 -17.36
N ASP A 265 -50.55 -7.38 -18.43
CA ASP A 265 -49.29 -8.10 -18.37
C ASP A 265 -48.09 -7.15 -18.29
N LEU A 266 -47.17 -7.45 -17.37
CA LEU A 266 -45.89 -6.77 -17.31
C LEU A 266 -45.03 -7.15 -18.53
N PRO A 267 -44.44 -6.17 -19.23
CA PRO A 267 -43.42 -6.45 -20.23
C PRO A 267 -42.16 -7.00 -19.55
N ALA A 268 -41.35 -7.73 -20.31
CA ALA A 268 -40.05 -8.19 -19.84
C ALA A 268 -39.09 -6.99 -19.69
N LEU A 269 -38.73 -6.66 -18.45
CA LEU A 269 -37.82 -5.56 -18.14
C LEU A 269 -36.36 -6.01 -18.27
N LYS A 270 -35.61 -5.38 -19.18
CA LYS A 270 -34.21 -5.70 -19.47
C LYS A 270 -33.26 -5.21 -18.39
N THR A 271 -33.58 -4.08 -17.76
CA THR A 271 -32.80 -3.55 -16.63
C THR A 271 -32.81 -4.55 -15.48
N VAL A 272 -33.97 -5.12 -15.17
CA VAL A 272 -34.11 -6.14 -14.12
C VAL A 272 -33.52 -7.48 -14.55
N ALA A 273 -33.63 -7.86 -15.83
CA ALA A 273 -32.93 -9.05 -16.34
C ALA A 273 -31.39 -8.92 -16.24
N HIS A 274 -30.87 -7.69 -16.13
CA HIS A 274 -29.48 -7.36 -15.86
C HIS A 274 -29.33 -6.85 -14.41
N SER A 275 -29.81 -7.63 -13.44
CA SER A 275 -29.68 -7.36 -12.02
C SER A 275 -28.49 -8.09 -11.38
N SER A 276 -27.91 -7.48 -10.37
CA SER A 276 -26.91 -8.09 -9.48
C SER A 276 -27.27 -7.79 -8.03
N ASP A 277 -27.05 -8.76 -7.16
CA ASP A 277 -27.12 -8.57 -5.69
C ASP A 277 -25.77 -8.08 -5.12
N ASP A 278 -24.71 -8.08 -5.93
CA ASP A 278 -23.36 -7.74 -5.52
C ASP A 278 -22.83 -6.53 -6.32
N TYR A 279 -22.80 -5.38 -5.64
CA TYR A 279 -22.30 -4.13 -6.19
C TYR A 279 -20.80 -4.17 -6.46
N GLU A 280 -20.02 -4.93 -5.67
CA GLU A 280 -18.56 -4.96 -5.80
C GLU A 280 -18.15 -5.63 -7.11
N THR A 281 -18.91 -6.62 -7.57
CA THR A 281 -18.61 -7.38 -8.78
C THR A 281 -19.29 -6.83 -10.03
N ASP A 282 -20.51 -6.29 -9.93
CA ASP A 282 -21.22 -5.69 -11.05
C ASP A 282 -21.94 -4.38 -10.67
N PRO A 283 -21.19 -3.27 -10.54
CA PRO A 283 -21.77 -1.98 -10.19
C PRO A 283 -22.63 -1.36 -11.31
N ALA A 284 -22.58 -1.95 -12.52
CA ALA A 284 -23.31 -1.50 -13.71
C ALA A 284 -24.63 -2.26 -13.91
N ALA A 285 -25.03 -3.09 -12.95
CA ALA A 285 -26.30 -3.80 -12.92
C ALA A 285 -27.35 -3.09 -12.04
N PHE A 286 -28.63 -3.41 -12.28
CA PHE A 286 -29.72 -3.03 -11.38
C PHE A 286 -29.53 -3.73 -10.02
N PRO A 287 -29.80 -3.07 -8.87
CA PRO A 287 -30.39 -1.73 -8.73
C PRO A 287 -29.38 -0.59 -8.67
N PHE A 288 -28.09 -0.89 -8.65
CA PHE A 288 -27.01 0.07 -8.35
C PHE A 288 -26.91 1.22 -9.35
N THR A 289 -27.30 0.96 -10.60
CA THR A 289 -27.41 1.98 -11.65
C THR A 289 -28.39 3.11 -11.29
N ARG A 290 -29.44 2.82 -10.50
CA ARG A 290 -30.46 3.77 -10.04
C ARG A 290 -30.14 4.37 -8.68
N THR A 291 -29.49 3.63 -7.79
CA THR A 291 -29.42 3.98 -6.36
C THR A 291 -28.06 4.50 -5.90
N VAL A 292 -26.96 4.16 -6.57
CA VAL A 292 -25.62 4.60 -6.16
C VAL A 292 -25.38 6.05 -6.53
N LEU A 293 -25.08 6.86 -5.51
CA LEU A 293 -24.76 8.28 -5.63
C LEU A 293 -23.26 8.51 -5.46
N ASP A 294 -22.74 9.54 -6.14
CA ASP A 294 -21.42 10.08 -5.83
C ASP A 294 -21.36 11.59 -6.10
N SER A 295 -20.33 12.27 -5.58
CA SER A 295 -20.03 13.68 -5.86
C SER A 295 -18.78 13.78 -6.75
N PRO A 296 -18.93 14.23 -8.00
CA PRO A 296 -17.80 14.44 -8.91
C PRO A 296 -16.73 15.37 -8.31
N GLU A 297 -17.14 16.42 -7.62
CA GLU A 297 -16.26 17.40 -6.98
C GLU A 297 -15.41 16.76 -5.88
N THR A 298 -16.04 15.93 -5.05
CA THR A 298 -15.35 15.19 -3.98
C THR A 298 -14.37 14.18 -4.56
N ARG A 299 -14.78 13.46 -5.62
CA ARG A 299 -13.93 12.49 -6.33
C ARG A 299 -12.71 13.17 -6.98
N ILE A 300 -12.92 14.32 -7.65
CA ILE A 300 -11.85 15.10 -8.27
C ILE A 300 -10.88 15.60 -7.20
N SER A 301 -11.39 16.26 -6.14
CA SER A 301 -10.56 16.78 -5.04
C SER A 301 -9.74 15.67 -4.38
N GLY A 302 -10.35 14.51 -4.10
CA GLY A 302 -9.63 13.34 -3.57
C GLY A 302 -8.52 12.85 -4.51
N THR A 303 -8.79 12.83 -5.82
CA THR A 303 -7.81 12.45 -6.84
C THR A 303 -6.67 13.47 -6.94
N GLU A 304 -6.97 14.77 -6.89
CA GLU A 304 -5.98 15.85 -6.90
C GLU A 304 -5.07 15.81 -5.67
N ASN A 305 -5.63 15.54 -4.49
CA ASN A 305 -4.87 15.33 -3.26
C ASN A 305 -3.93 14.12 -3.38
N THR A 306 -4.45 13.00 -3.90
CA THR A 306 -3.65 11.78 -4.13
C THR A 306 -2.51 12.04 -5.11
N LEU A 307 -2.79 12.77 -6.19
CA LEU A 307 -1.79 13.16 -7.18
C LEU A 307 -0.72 14.09 -6.58
N THR A 308 -1.11 15.00 -5.68
CA THR A 308 -0.19 15.90 -5.00
C THR A 308 0.77 15.13 -4.10
N VAL A 309 0.25 14.22 -3.26
CA VAL A 309 1.06 13.35 -2.40
C VAL A 309 2.01 12.46 -3.23
N ALA A 310 1.52 11.93 -4.36
CA ALA A 310 2.35 11.13 -5.27
C ALA A 310 3.50 11.95 -5.86
N LYS A 311 3.25 13.20 -6.28
CA LYS A 311 4.28 14.11 -6.80
C LYS A 311 5.35 14.44 -5.76
N GLU A 312 4.94 14.74 -4.52
CA GLU A 312 5.88 15.00 -3.42
C GLU A 312 6.74 13.77 -3.11
N THR A 313 6.12 12.58 -3.10
CA THR A 313 6.83 11.32 -2.89
C THR A 313 7.85 11.05 -3.99
N ILE A 314 7.49 11.27 -5.26
CA ILE A 314 8.41 11.16 -6.40
C ILE A 314 9.59 12.11 -6.23
N GLY A 315 9.34 13.39 -5.92
CA GLY A 315 10.42 14.37 -5.71
C GLY A 315 11.37 13.98 -4.56
N SER A 316 10.83 13.42 -3.47
CA SER A 316 11.64 12.90 -2.36
C SER A 316 12.52 11.72 -2.80
N LEU A 317 11.95 10.78 -3.56
CA LEU A 317 12.69 9.63 -4.10
C LEU A 317 13.76 10.03 -5.10
N GLU A 318 13.50 11.02 -5.96
CA GLU A 318 14.49 11.57 -6.90
C GLU A 318 15.67 12.20 -6.16
N ASN A 319 15.40 12.98 -5.10
CA ASN A 319 16.44 13.54 -4.25
C ASN A 319 17.27 12.46 -3.55
N ALA A 320 16.62 11.45 -2.96
CA ALA A 320 17.29 10.33 -2.32
C ALA A 320 18.15 9.53 -3.32
N LEU A 321 17.65 9.33 -4.54
CA LEU A 321 18.39 8.66 -5.61
C LEU A 321 19.62 9.47 -6.05
N SER A 322 19.47 10.79 -6.17
CA SER A 322 20.59 11.70 -6.49
C SER A 322 21.69 11.63 -5.42
N GLU A 323 21.30 11.65 -4.14
CA GLU A 323 22.23 11.55 -3.02
C GLU A 323 22.95 10.18 -2.99
N ALA A 324 22.20 9.09 -3.15
CA ALA A 324 22.78 7.75 -3.22
C ALA A 324 23.78 7.60 -4.38
N ARG A 325 23.50 8.21 -5.55
CA ARG A 325 24.44 8.26 -6.69
C ARG A 325 25.71 9.01 -6.32
N ARG A 326 25.60 10.17 -5.67
CA ARG A 326 26.77 10.95 -5.19
C ARG A 326 27.61 10.14 -4.22
N THR A 327 27.02 9.54 -3.19
CA THR A 327 27.72 8.69 -2.22
C THR A 327 28.40 7.50 -2.89
N THR A 328 27.75 6.88 -3.88
CA THR A 328 28.33 5.78 -4.65
C THR A 328 29.55 6.25 -5.46
N GLN A 329 29.47 7.41 -6.10
CA GLN A 329 30.59 7.99 -6.85
C GLN A 329 31.78 8.31 -5.94
N GLU A 330 31.53 8.91 -4.78
CA GLU A 330 32.56 9.18 -3.76
C GLU A 330 33.20 7.90 -3.23
N SER A 331 32.40 6.86 -3.00
CA SER A 331 32.88 5.56 -2.54
C SER A 331 33.76 4.88 -3.59
N ARG A 332 33.40 4.95 -4.88
CA ARG A 332 34.23 4.48 -5.99
C ARG A 332 35.54 5.23 -6.12
N ALA A 333 35.51 6.57 -6.04
CA ALA A 333 36.72 7.38 -6.07
C ALA A 333 37.67 7.05 -4.89
N ARG A 334 37.11 6.83 -3.70
CA ARG A 334 37.87 6.38 -2.53
C ARG A 334 38.46 4.98 -2.72
N GLU A 335 37.71 4.05 -3.30
CA GLU A 335 38.19 2.71 -3.62
C GLU A 335 39.36 2.76 -4.62
N GLU A 336 39.27 3.58 -5.66
CA GLU A 336 40.36 3.79 -6.63
C GLU A 336 41.61 4.37 -5.96
N SER A 337 41.45 5.38 -5.08
CA SER A 337 42.56 5.94 -4.31
C SER A 337 43.24 4.90 -3.42
N ILE A 338 42.46 4.07 -2.71
CA ILE A 338 43.00 3.00 -1.86
C ILE A 338 43.73 1.96 -2.71
N LYS A 339 43.18 1.58 -3.86
CA LYS A 339 43.86 0.65 -4.80
C LYS A 339 45.20 1.20 -5.27
N ALA A 340 45.28 2.50 -5.57
CA ALA A 340 46.53 3.16 -5.94
C ALA A 340 47.57 3.13 -4.80
N GLU A 341 47.15 3.48 -3.57
CA GLU A 341 48.02 3.44 -2.39
C GLU A 341 48.50 2.00 -2.09
N CYS A 342 47.62 1.00 -2.19
CA CYS A 342 47.99 -0.41 -2.04
C CYS A 342 49.01 -0.85 -3.11
N ALA A 343 48.88 -0.39 -4.35
CA ALA A 343 49.83 -0.70 -5.42
C ALA A 343 51.21 -0.09 -5.14
N GLU A 344 51.25 1.17 -4.67
CA GLU A 344 52.49 1.83 -4.26
C GLU A 344 53.16 1.08 -3.09
N LYS A 345 52.41 0.77 -2.03
CA LYS A 345 52.91 0.00 -0.87
C LYS A 345 53.40 -1.39 -1.26
N THR A 346 52.75 -2.04 -2.22
CA THR A 346 53.19 -3.34 -2.75
C THR A 346 54.54 -3.21 -3.47
N SER A 347 54.71 -2.15 -4.26
CA SER A 347 55.99 -1.85 -4.92
C SER A 347 57.11 -1.54 -3.91
N GLU A 348 56.84 -0.70 -2.91
CA GLU A 348 57.79 -0.42 -1.82
C GLU A 348 58.21 -1.70 -1.08
N ASN A 349 57.26 -2.57 -0.74
CA ASN A 349 57.55 -3.83 -0.09
C ASN A 349 58.39 -4.77 -0.98
N GLY A 350 58.14 -4.77 -2.29
CA GLY A 350 58.99 -5.47 -3.26
C GLY A 350 60.44 -4.99 -3.26
N LEU A 351 60.67 -3.68 -3.22
CA LEU A 351 62.00 -3.08 -3.12
C LEU A 351 62.69 -3.43 -1.80
N LEU A 352 61.98 -3.33 -0.67
CA LEU A 352 62.49 -3.71 0.65
C LEU A 352 62.84 -5.20 0.72
N SER A 353 62.01 -6.06 0.13
CA SER A 353 62.27 -7.50 0.04
C SER A 353 63.54 -7.79 -0.77
N ALA A 354 63.73 -7.13 -1.92
CA ALA A 354 64.94 -7.25 -2.72
C ALA A 354 66.20 -6.74 -1.97
N ALA A 355 66.09 -5.62 -1.26
CA ALA A 355 67.17 -5.09 -0.43
C ALA A 355 67.53 -6.05 0.71
N ASN A 356 66.55 -6.63 1.39
CA ASN A 356 66.74 -7.65 2.42
C ASN A 356 67.44 -8.90 1.86
N ALA A 357 67.04 -9.37 0.67
CA ALA A 357 67.70 -10.48 0.00
C ALA A 357 69.18 -10.17 -0.33
N SER A 358 69.46 -8.97 -0.83
CA SER A 358 70.84 -8.52 -1.09
C SER A 358 71.67 -8.43 0.19
N LEU A 359 71.10 -7.90 1.28
CA LEU A 359 71.77 -7.82 2.57
C LEU A 359 72.05 -9.23 3.12
N HIS A 360 71.12 -10.16 2.96
CA HIS A 360 71.33 -11.56 3.34
C HIS A 360 72.52 -12.18 2.60
N VAL A 361 72.64 -11.96 1.28
CA VAL A 361 73.81 -12.42 0.50
C VAL A 361 75.11 -11.80 1.02
N GLN A 362 75.12 -10.51 1.35
CA GLN A 362 76.31 -9.87 1.92
C GLN A 362 76.69 -10.45 3.28
N VAL A 363 75.71 -10.69 4.15
CA VAL A 363 75.94 -11.35 5.45
C VAL A 363 76.54 -12.74 5.26
N GLN A 364 76.02 -13.54 4.33
CA GLN A 364 76.59 -14.86 4.00
C GLN A 364 78.03 -14.75 3.48
N ARG A 365 78.34 -13.73 2.67
CA ARG A 365 79.71 -13.47 2.22
C ARG A 365 80.64 -13.16 3.39
N TYR A 366 80.23 -12.29 4.31
CA TYR A 366 81.04 -11.96 5.51
C TYR A 366 81.23 -13.16 6.43
N ILE A 367 80.21 -14.01 6.58
CA ILE A 367 80.34 -15.28 7.32
C ILE A 367 81.43 -16.16 6.67
N GLY A 368 81.43 -16.26 5.33
CA GLY A 368 82.47 -16.96 4.57
C GLY A 368 83.87 -16.37 4.77
N GLU A 369 84.02 -15.04 4.67
CA GLU A 369 85.28 -14.33 4.89
C GLU A 369 85.81 -14.54 6.33
N LEU A 370 84.94 -14.49 7.34
CA LEU A 370 85.30 -14.77 8.73
C LEU A 370 85.78 -16.22 8.93
N SER A 371 85.19 -17.18 8.20
CA SER A 371 85.64 -18.58 8.22
C SER A 371 87.08 -18.70 7.71
N VAL A 372 87.41 -18.03 6.61
CA VAL A 372 88.78 -17.98 6.04
C VAL A 372 89.77 -17.32 7.00
N ILE A 373 89.39 -16.20 7.64
CA ILE A 373 90.22 -15.56 8.67
C ILE A 373 90.49 -16.54 9.83
N GLY A 374 89.47 -17.32 10.22
CA GLY A 374 89.61 -18.37 11.22
C GLY A 374 90.58 -19.50 10.84
N GLU A 375 90.75 -19.79 9.54
CA GLU A 375 91.75 -20.72 9.03
C GLU A 375 93.16 -20.11 9.01
N LEU A 376 93.30 -18.89 8.47
CA LEU A 376 94.58 -18.17 8.43
C LEU A 376 95.15 -17.95 9.84
N ARG A 377 94.29 -17.68 10.83
CA ARG A 377 94.71 -17.55 12.23
C ARG A 377 95.29 -18.85 12.78
N ARG A 378 94.71 -20.00 12.43
CA ARG A 378 95.25 -21.32 12.80
C ARG A 378 96.61 -21.56 12.16
N GLU A 379 96.80 -21.16 10.90
CA GLU A 379 98.07 -21.28 10.19
C GLU A 379 99.15 -20.35 10.77
N LEU A 380 98.80 -19.11 11.11
CA LEU A 380 99.71 -18.17 11.77
C LEU A 380 100.18 -18.68 13.13
N ASP A 381 99.28 -19.28 13.91
CA ASP A 381 99.62 -19.91 15.20
C ASP A 381 100.58 -21.10 15.02
N GLN A 382 100.47 -21.84 13.91
CA GLN A 382 101.43 -22.88 13.54
C GLN A 382 102.80 -22.29 13.19
N LYS A 383 102.85 -21.29 12.30
CA LYS A 383 104.12 -20.66 11.89
C LYS A 383 104.85 -19.96 13.03
N THR A 384 104.10 -19.37 13.96
CA THR A 384 104.67 -18.75 15.16
C THR A 384 105.36 -19.78 16.06
N ARG A 385 104.85 -21.02 16.13
CA ARG A 385 105.51 -22.12 16.86
C ARG A 385 106.82 -22.51 16.18
N GLU A 386 106.83 -22.70 14.87
CA GLU A 386 108.03 -23.00 14.09
C GLU A 386 109.13 -21.92 14.27
N CYS A 387 108.75 -20.64 14.27
CA CYS A 387 109.71 -19.53 14.44
C CYS A 387 110.37 -19.51 15.83
N ARG A 388 109.65 -19.94 16.88
CA ARG A 388 110.21 -20.07 18.24
C ARG A 388 111.23 -21.19 18.31
N GLU A 389 110.98 -22.32 17.64
CA GLU A 389 111.93 -23.43 17.54
C GLU A 389 113.23 -23.02 16.83
N ILE A 390 113.12 -22.30 15.71
CA ILE A 390 114.29 -21.77 14.97
C ILE A 390 115.07 -20.75 15.81
N SER A 391 114.40 -19.85 16.52
CA SER A 391 115.08 -18.86 17.36
C SER A 391 115.89 -19.52 18.49
N ALA A 392 115.38 -20.62 19.08
CA ALA A 392 116.12 -21.38 20.07
C ALA A 392 117.42 -22.00 19.49
N ALA A 393 117.35 -22.52 18.26
CA ALA A 393 118.52 -23.07 17.56
C ALA A 393 119.60 -22.01 17.25
N ASN A 394 119.20 -20.79 16.89
CA ASN A 394 120.16 -19.71 16.58
C ASN A 394 120.95 -19.23 17.80
N VAL A 395 120.34 -19.21 18.99
CA VAL A 395 121.03 -18.88 20.25
C VAL A 395 122.15 -19.88 20.54
N GLU A 396 121.91 -21.15 20.25
CA GLU A 396 122.91 -22.22 20.41
C GLU A 396 124.11 -22.01 19.45
N LEU A 397 123.83 -21.57 18.22
CA LEU A 397 124.82 -21.31 17.18
C LEU A 397 125.73 -20.09 17.47
N GLU A 398 125.15 -18.99 17.97
CA GLU A 398 125.92 -17.79 18.39
C GLU A 398 126.89 -18.07 19.54
N SER A 399 126.50 -18.95 20.48
CA SER A 399 127.37 -19.36 21.58
C SER A 399 128.63 -20.09 21.07
N GLY A 400 128.50 -20.87 19.99
CA GLY A 400 129.60 -21.55 19.32
C GLY A 400 130.56 -20.60 18.60
N MET A 401 130.04 -19.54 17.98
CA MET A 401 130.86 -18.54 17.26
C MET A 401 131.74 -17.70 18.20
N LYS A 402 131.22 -17.29 19.37
CA LYS A 402 132.00 -16.53 20.37
C LYS A 402 133.21 -17.29 20.92
N ARG A 403 133.20 -18.63 20.86
CA ARG A 403 134.34 -19.47 21.25
C ARG A 403 135.49 -19.38 20.23
N ARG A 404 135.18 -19.42 18.92
CA ARG A 404 136.18 -19.32 17.84
C ARG A 404 136.86 -17.95 17.77
N ALA A 405 136.14 -16.86 18.03
CA ALA A 405 136.70 -15.51 17.99
C ALA A 405 137.81 -15.25 19.04
N ARG A 406 137.82 -15.99 20.16
CA ARG A 406 138.89 -15.87 21.18
C ARG A 406 140.19 -16.55 20.76
N GLU A 407 140.11 -17.58 19.91
CA GLU A 407 141.27 -18.32 19.40
C GLU A 407 142.01 -17.50 18.33
N GLU A 408 141.29 -16.75 17.49
CA GLU A 408 141.88 -15.88 16.45
C GLU A 408 142.67 -14.69 17.02
N MET A 409 142.24 -14.13 18.15
CA MET A 409 142.88 -12.94 18.74
C MET A 409 144.28 -13.23 19.27
N ALA A 410 144.56 -14.46 19.72
CA ALA A 410 145.88 -14.87 20.20
C ALA A 410 146.93 -14.97 19.07
N VAL A 411 146.50 -15.32 17.84
CA VAL A 411 147.38 -15.45 16.67
C VAL A 411 147.81 -14.08 16.12
N ARG A 412 146.97 -13.06 16.28
CA ARG A 412 147.21 -11.71 15.74
C ARG A 412 148.31 -10.94 16.49
N ASP A 413 148.42 -11.16 17.81
CA ASP A 413 149.38 -10.49 18.69
C ASP A 413 150.84 -10.95 18.44
N GLU A 414 151.01 -12.18 17.94
CA GLU A 414 152.32 -12.75 17.62
C GLU A 414 152.88 -12.21 16.28
N PHE A 415 152.00 -11.84 15.34
CA PHE A 415 152.37 -11.29 14.03
C PHE A 415 152.90 -9.84 14.12
N GLU A 416 152.36 -9.02 15.03
CA GLU A 416 152.77 -7.61 15.18
C GLU A 416 154.22 -7.46 15.69
N LYS A 417 154.66 -8.32 16.61
CA LYS A 417 156.06 -8.31 17.12
C LYS A 417 157.12 -8.62 16.06
N LEU A 418 156.78 -9.43 15.05
CA LEU A 418 157.69 -9.80 13.95
C LEU A 418 157.85 -8.68 12.90
N SER A 419 156.84 -7.83 12.74
CA SER A 419 156.81 -6.74 11.75
C SER A 419 157.70 -5.55 12.14
N GLU A 420 157.86 -5.27 13.44
CA GLU A 420 158.65 -4.13 13.94
C GLU A 420 160.17 -4.34 13.85
N GLY A 421 160.65 -5.58 14.00
CA GLY A 421 162.08 -5.92 13.84
C GLY A 421 162.60 -5.79 12.41
N TYR A 422 161.74 -6.05 11.41
CA TYR A 422 162.11 -5.98 9.99
C TYR A 422 162.36 -4.53 9.51
N ASN A 423 161.64 -3.56 10.08
CA ASN A 423 161.72 -2.17 9.63
C ASN A 423 162.96 -1.39 10.15
N GLN A 424 163.61 -1.82 11.24
CA GLN A 424 164.86 -1.21 11.71
C GLN A 424 166.08 -1.55 10.83
N ILE A 425 166.10 -2.72 10.20
CA ILE A 425 167.25 -3.18 9.40
C ILE A 425 167.33 -2.46 8.05
N ARG A 426 166.20 -1.97 7.51
CA ARG A 426 166.11 -1.43 6.16
C ARG A 426 166.68 0.00 5.99
N LYS A 427 166.99 0.75 7.06
CA LYS A 427 167.31 2.20 6.98
C LYS A 427 168.77 2.61 7.24
N SER A 428 169.71 1.69 7.43
CA SER A 428 171.14 2.04 7.68
C SER A 428 172.03 1.77 6.46
N THR A 429 172.59 2.83 5.86
CA THR A 429 173.55 2.78 4.75
C THR A 429 174.97 2.98 5.25
N SER A 430 175.64 1.90 5.62
CA SER A 430 177.10 1.86 5.65
C SER A 430 177.57 0.45 5.26
N TRP A 431 178.46 0.43 4.26
CA TRP A 431 179.28 -0.69 3.77
C TRP A 431 178.73 -1.59 2.66
N ARG A 432 179.09 -1.22 1.42
CA ARG A 432 179.62 -2.18 0.43
C ARG A 432 180.92 -2.76 0.98
N VAL A 433 181.14 -4.07 0.90
CA VAL A 433 182.42 -4.74 0.56
C VAL A 433 182.23 -6.28 0.53
N THR A 434 182.46 -6.83 -0.67
CA THR A 434 182.98 -8.17 -1.05
C THR A 434 182.23 -9.51 -0.79
N PHE A 435 181.90 -10.15 -1.92
CA PHE A 435 182.17 -11.58 -2.29
C PHE A 435 181.20 -12.71 -1.79
N PRO A 436 181.16 -13.91 -2.43
CA PRO A 436 180.07 -14.29 -3.35
C PRO A 436 179.47 -15.70 -3.08
N LEU A 437 178.52 -16.09 -3.95
CA LEU A 437 178.15 -17.46 -4.37
C LEU A 437 177.35 -18.38 -3.42
N ARG A 438 176.19 -18.79 -3.96
CA ARG A 438 175.65 -20.17 -4.09
C ARG A 438 174.82 -20.81 -2.94
N VAL A 439 173.74 -21.49 -3.39
CA VAL A 439 173.21 -22.81 -2.93
C VAL A 439 172.33 -22.73 -1.64
N VAL A 440 171.13 -23.33 -1.45
CA VAL A 440 170.32 -24.37 -2.15
C VAL A 440 169.00 -24.63 -1.35
N ARG A 441 167.93 -25.08 -2.03
CA ARG A 441 166.81 -26.01 -1.65
C ARG A 441 165.86 -25.68 -0.45
N ARG A 442 164.52 -25.72 -0.63
CA ARG A 442 163.54 -26.88 -0.70
C ARG A 442 162.94 -27.13 0.70
N LEU A 443 161.62 -27.12 0.93
CA LEU A 443 160.63 -28.21 0.72
C LEU A 443 159.23 -27.69 1.20
N PHE A 444 158.14 -27.82 0.40
CA PHE A 444 156.91 -28.67 0.57
C PHE A 444 156.08 -28.49 1.87
N GLY A 445 154.73 -28.53 1.89
CA GLY A 445 153.69 -28.78 0.88
C GLY A 445 152.30 -29.12 1.51
N ARG A 446 151.27 -29.21 0.65
CA ARG A 446 149.86 -29.63 0.82
C ARG A 446 148.83 -28.63 1.32
#